data_AF-A0A957SRW1-F1
#
_entry.id   AF-A0A957SRW1-F1
#
_cell.length_a   1.000
_cell.length_b   1.000
_cell.length_c   1.000
_cell.angle_alpha   90.00
_cell.angle_beta   90.00
_cell.angle_gamma   90.00
#
_symmetry.space_group_name_H-M   'P 1'
#
loop_
_entity.id
_entity.type
_entity.pdbx_description
1 polymer ?
#
loop_
_entity_poly.entity_id
_entity_poly.type
_entity_poly.pdbx_seq_one_letter_code
_entity_poly.pdbx_strand_id
1 'polypeptide(L)'
;MTTNFTHRSYPSWRDIDQAKPLFLETTFIDGGVATAVIITPERPAYQAQARKLQQAVFARTGVQLPLLRDSDCAPWQPAATHQILLGNLMDNAVVAPLYHRNYIAADAHYPGGGGHVLRTVHDPWGTGCNVILAGGSDIAGVTTSVARLLASLQQDETRLWAPALLDVQLSPEFLARFPELVNEPDAAFQAAEMAKAHEMLETGAHGGITDPLGRAGFYYYITGKVGWAELFKSLAFLMYEDFQKGREQYGGAWGMDADFRLSTIMPAWDLVEEAPVFTDEERLQITRIYAQFIEDAVPHAADAVQHRRTRHNHWTYAALGLLCSAQYFARYYGVREANEWLYVADECFVPQCHTARSHENSNGYQWLTLSHALKYALMRPYPAFFEEGHVRTICDLAIDSLDNLGFQSSYGDTHNIEGWGTEFPILAAAAWYYGEGRYAWLLQRSTYDTGFRIGVRTLGTHRNDVEAVEPVEMIGARLVPLDPTFHNSFEGDKILPAAAAYDKVVFRRDFDPESEYLLLDGLAVGGHKHYDCNALIRLTALGRIWLTDGDYYCSAPNFHSGVLPLRNGETSAMPPFTWCDFVVDLPNSGFSRTT
;
A
#
# COMPACT_ATOMS: atom_id res chain seq x y z
N MET A 1 -6.61 42.50 28.03
CA MET A 1 -7.14 41.12 27.98
C MET A 1 -5.96 40.19 27.82
N THR A 2 -5.52 39.59 28.92
CA THR A 2 -4.45 38.58 28.94
C THR A 2 -5.06 37.26 28.49
N THR A 3 -4.71 36.81 27.29
CA THR A 3 -5.07 35.48 26.78
C THR A 3 -4.33 34.43 27.63
N ASN A 4 -5.06 33.75 28.50
CA ASN A 4 -4.58 32.55 29.18
C ASN A 4 -4.37 31.45 28.14
N PHE A 5 -3.14 31.26 27.70
CA PHE A 5 -2.74 30.03 27.03
C PHE A 5 -2.69 28.92 28.08
N THR A 6 -3.75 28.13 28.20
CA THR A 6 -3.68 26.84 28.89
C THR A 6 -2.75 25.94 28.09
N HIS A 7 -1.52 25.73 28.57
CA HIS A 7 -0.66 24.66 28.09
C HIS A 7 -1.40 23.33 28.31
N ARG A 8 -1.93 22.73 27.24
CA ARG A 8 -2.34 21.33 27.25
C ARG A 8 -1.06 20.49 27.34
N SER A 9 -0.81 19.88 28.49
CA SER A 9 0.19 18.82 28.61
C SER A 9 -0.39 17.57 27.95
N TYR A 10 0.24 17.09 26.89
CA TYR A 10 -0.10 15.81 26.28
C TYR A 10 0.69 14.70 26.98
N PRO A 11 0.09 13.54 27.29
CA PRO A 11 0.80 12.42 27.88
C PRO A 11 1.85 11.88 26.89
N SER A 12 2.94 11.32 27.42
CA SER A 12 3.89 10.53 26.64
C SER A 12 3.35 9.11 26.46
N TRP A 13 3.83 8.38 25.43
CA TRP A 13 3.56 6.95 25.34
C TRP A 13 4.00 6.16 26.58
N ARG A 14 5.02 6.67 27.30
CA ARG A 14 5.51 6.08 28.56
C ARG A 14 4.48 6.16 29.69
N ASP A 15 3.50 7.06 29.57
CA ASP A 15 2.42 7.24 30.54
C ASP A 15 1.20 6.33 30.24
N ILE A 16 1.20 5.58 29.12
CA ILE A 16 0.13 4.62 28.79
C ILE A 16 0.15 3.50 29.83
N ASP A 17 -0.87 3.41 30.68
CA ASP A 17 -0.99 2.42 31.77
C ASP A 17 -2.16 1.44 31.60
N GLN A 18 -2.96 1.59 30.55
CA GLN A 18 -4.10 0.73 30.21
C GLN A 18 -4.15 0.47 28.70
N ALA A 19 -4.63 -0.71 28.30
CA ALA A 19 -4.91 -1.00 26.89
C ALA A 19 -6.09 -0.16 26.37
N LYS A 20 -6.22 0.03 25.05
CA LYS A 20 -7.35 0.78 24.48
C LYS A 20 -8.68 0.09 24.86
N PRO A 21 -9.78 0.84 25.05
CA PRO A 21 -11.08 0.23 25.28
C PRO A 21 -11.50 -0.63 24.08
N LEU A 22 -12.15 -1.76 24.34
CA LEU A 22 -12.70 -2.63 23.31
C LEU A 22 -14.16 -2.28 23.03
N PHE A 23 -14.50 -2.10 21.75
CA PHE A 23 -15.87 -1.87 21.30
C PHE A 23 -16.44 -3.13 20.66
N LEU A 24 -16.65 -4.17 21.47
CA LEU A 24 -17.03 -5.50 20.96
C LEU A 24 -18.50 -5.59 20.52
N GLU A 25 -19.38 -4.73 21.02
CA GLU A 25 -20.80 -4.72 20.63
C GLU A 25 -21.10 -3.54 19.70
N THR A 26 -21.94 -3.78 18.70
CA THR A 26 -22.45 -2.72 17.82
C THR A 26 -23.96 -2.62 18.00
N THR A 27 -24.40 -1.61 18.74
CA THR A 27 -25.82 -1.43 19.05
C THR A 27 -26.54 -0.79 17.88
N PHE A 28 -27.64 -1.41 17.44
CA PHE A 28 -28.46 -0.92 16.33
C PHE A 28 -29.62 -0.08 16.85
N ILE A 29 -30.26 -0.57 17.91
CA ILE A 29 -31.37 0.08 18.60
C ILE A 29 -31.07 0.07 20.09
N ASP A 30 -31.30 1.19 20.77
CA ASP A 30 -31.25 1.31 22.23
C ASP A 30 -32.41 2.19 22.71
N GLY A 31 -33.20 1.68 23.66
CA GLY A 31 -34.32 2.42 24.25
C GLY A 31 -35.37 2.91 23.23
N GLY A 32 -35.55 2.18 22.13
CA GLY A 32 -36.45 2.57 21.04
C GLY A 32 -35.87 3.62 20.07
N VAL A 33 -34.58 3.94 20.17
CA VAL A 33 -33.88 4.89 19.30
C VAL A 33 -32.90 4.15 18.40
N ALA A 34 -32.84 4.52 17.13
CA ALA A 34 -31.83 4.00 16.21
C ALA A 34 -30.45 4.61 16.50
N THR A 35 -29.46 3.76 16.72
CA THR A 35 -28.05 4.14 17.00
C THR A 35 -27.10 3.74 15.86
N ALA A 36 -27.63 3.09 14.82
CA ALA A 36 -26.92 2.70 13.62
C ALA A 36 -27.61 3.20 12.34
N VAL A 37 -26.85 3.33 11.26
CA VAL A 37 -27.33 3.66 9.91
C VAL A 37 -26.90 2.59 8.91
N ILE A 38 -27.78 2.21 7.99
CA ILE A 38 -27.46 1.34 6.86
C ILE A 38 -27.02 2.23 5.68
N ILE A 39 -25.86 1.94 5.10
CA ILE A 39 -25.32 2.64 3.93
C ILE A 39 -25.14 1.62 2.81
N THR A 40 -25.75 1.90 1.66
CA THR A 40 -25.81 0.99 0.52
C THR A 40 -25.48 1.71 -0.78
N PRO A 41 -24.83 1.06 -1.74
CA PRO A 41 -24.57 1.66 -3.05
C PRO A 41 -25.86 1.85 -3.88
N GLU A 42 -25.80 2.69 -4.91
CA GLU A 42 -26.92 2.96 -5.84
C GLU A 42 -27.21 1.81 -6.83
N ARG A 43 -26.98 0.56 -6.43
CA ARG A 43 -27.22 -0.65 -7.24
C ARG A 43 -28.49 -1.36 -6.74
N PRO A 44 -29.50 -1.65 -7.60
CA PRO A 44 -30.79 -2.20 -7.16
C PRO A 44 -30.69 -3.47 -6.31
N ALA A 45 -29.78 -4.38 -6.65
CA ALA A 45 -29.61 -5.63 -5.92
C ALA A 45 -29.09 -5.42 -4.49
N TYR A 46 -28.22 -4.43 -4.27
CA TYR A 46 -27.69 -4.08 -2.96
C TYR A 46 -28.73 -3.33 -2.13
N GLN A 47 -29.48 -2.41 -2.75
CA GLN A 47 -30.62 -1.74 -2.11
C GLN A 47 -31.69 -2.73 -1.64
N ALA A 48 -31.92 -3.81 -2.38
CA ALA A 48 -32.83 -4.87 -1.95
C ALA A 48 -32.35 -5.56 -0.66
N GLN A 49 -31.05 -5.85 -0.54
CA GLN A 49 -30.48 -6.41 0.68
C GLN A 49 -30.51 -5.41 1.85
N ALA A 50 -30.25 -4.13 1.60
CA ALA A 50 -30.35 -3.08 2.61
C ALA A 50 -31.77 -2.94 3.17
N ARG A 51 -32.79 -2.97 2.29
CA ARG A 51 -34.20 -2.95 2.69
C ARG A 51 -34.61 -4.21 3.45
N LYS A 52 -34.10 -5.38 3.05
CA LYS A 52 -34.33 -6.63 3.78
C LYS A 52 -33.80 -6.54 5.22
N LEU A 53 -32.59 -6.02 5.41
CA LEU A 53 -32.00 -5.78 6.73
C LEU A 53 -32.85 -4.78 7.54
N GLN A 54 -33.19 -3.62 6.96
CA GLN A 54 -34.01 -2.60 7.61
C GLN A 54 -35.37 -3.14 8.05
N GLN A 55 -36.06 -3.89 7.18
CA GLN A 55 -37.35 -4.51 7.46
C GLN A 55 -37.26 -5.55 8.57
N ALA A 56 -36.21 -6.38 8.59
CA ALA A 56 -36.02 -7.37 9.63
C ALA A 56 -35.73 -6.72 11.00
N VAL A 57 -34.96 -5.63 11.04
CA VAL A 57 -34.75 -4.85 12.28
C VAL A 57 -36.06 -4.21 12.75
N PHE A 58 -36.82 -3.59 11.84
CA PHE A 58 -38.12 -3.00 12.15
C PHE A 58 -39.12 -4.04 12.68
N ALA A 59 -39.18 -5.23 12.07
CA ALA A 59 -40.07 -6.30 12.52
C ALA A 59 -39.73 -6.81 13.94
N ARG A 60 -38.46 -6.73 14.36
CA ARG A 60 -37.99 -7.14 15.70
C ARG A 60 -38.18 -6.08 16.78
N THR A 61 -38.13 -4.81 16.41
CA THR A 61 -37.99 -3.70 17.38
C THR A 61 -39.05 -2.61 17.26
N GLY A 62 -39.78 -2.55 16.15
CA GLY A 62 -40.68 -1.45 15.81
C GLY A 62 -39.97 -0.14 15.41
N VAL A 63 -38.62 -0.14 15.36
CA VAL A 63 -37.82 1.05 15.02
C VAL A 63 -37.18 0.88 13.66
N GLN A 64 -37.28 1.92 12.82
CA GLN A 64 -36.70 1.92 11.49
C GLN A 64 -35.28 2.51 11.53
N LEU A 65 -34.28 1.72 11.15
CA LEU A 65 -32.92 2.24 10.95
C LEU A 65 -32.89 3.22 9.76
N PRO A 66 -32.18 4.36 9.86
CA PRO A 66 -31.91 5.19 8.69
C PRO A 66 -31.23 4.38 7.58
N LEU A 67 -31.60 4.67 6.33
CA LEU A 67 -31.03 4.05 5.13
C LEU A 67 -30.54 5.17 4.21
N LEU A 68 -29.23 5.21 3.98
CA LEU A 68 -28.56 6.20 3.14
C LEU A 68 -27.94 5.53 1.92
N ARG A 69 -27.82 6.31 0.84
CA ARG A 69 -26.98 5.96 -0.31
C ARG A 69 -25.55 6.40 0.00
N ASP A 70 -24.58 5.67 -0.50
CA ASP A 70 -23.17 6.03 -0.38
C ASP A 70 -22.85 7.41 -0.99
N SER A 71 -23.52 7.76 -2.10
CA SER A 71 -23.47 9.07 -2.77
C SER A 71 -23.95 10.24 -1.90
N ASP A 72 -24.77 9.99 -0.89
CA ASP A 72 -25.28 11.00 0.06
C ASP A 72 -24.36 11.17 1.29
N CYS A 73 -23.30 10.36 1.40
CA CYS A 73 -22.39 10.35 2.54
C CYS A 73 -21.11 11.15 2.25
N ALA A 74 -20.42 11.56 3.32
CA ALA A 74 -19.06 12.09 3.25
C ALA A 74 -18.08 11.02 3.80
N PRO A 75 -17.48 10.15 2.96
CA PRO A 75 -16.72 8.99 3.41
C PRO A 75 -15.62 9.30 4.44
N TRP A 76 -14.95 10.44 4.28
CA TRP A 76 -13.79 10.83 5.08
C TRP A 76 -14.14 11.49 6.43
N GLN A 77 -15.42 11.75 6.71
CA GLN A 77 -15.84 12.36 7.96
C GLN A 77 -16.02 11.28 9.05
N PRO A 78 -15.47 11.48 10.26
CA PRO A 78 -15.73 10.60 11.40
C PRO A 78 -17.23 10.38 11.62
N ALA A 79 -17.63 9.12 11.72
CA ALA A 79 -19.02 8.76 11.94
C ALA A 79 -19.43 9.10 13.39
N ALA A 80 -20.59 9.75 13.53
CA ALA A 80 -21.21 10.05 14.82
C ALA A 80 -22.17 8.95 15.32
N THR A 81 -22.38 7.90 14.52
CA THR A 81 -23.23 6.75 14.80
C THR A 81 -22.61 5.50 14.20
N HIS A 82 -23.01 4.32 14.68
CA HIS A 82 -22.62 3.06 14.06
C HIS A 82 -23.05 3.01 12.58
N GLN A 83 -22.23 2.39 11.73
CA GLN A 83 -22.55 2.25 10.30
C GLN A 83 -22.61 0.78 9.91
N ILE A 84 -23.53 0.44 9.01
CA ILE A 84 -23.62 -0.88 8.39
C ILE A 84 -23.46 -0.69 6.89
N LEU A 85 -22.29 -1.03 6.36
CA LEU A 85 -21.92 -0.86 4.96
C LEU A 85 -22.21 -2.16 4.20
N LEU A 86 -22.87 -2.04 3.05
CA LEU A 86 -23.05 -3.15 2.12
C LEU A 86 -22.11 -3.01 0.92
N GLY A 87 -21.51 -4.12 0.49
CA GLY A 87 -20.69 -4.20 -0.71
C GLY A 87 -19.18 -4.25 -0.45
N ASN A 88 -18.41 -3.61 -1.31
CA ASN A 88 -16.96 -3.57 -1.28
C ASN A 88 -16.45 -2.23 -1.83
N LEU A 89 -15.13 -2.08 -2.01
CA LEU A 89 -14.50 -0.87 -2.56
C LEU A 89 -15.08 -0.41 -3.92
N MET A 90 -15.48 -1.35 -4.79
CA MET A 90 -15.99 -1.07 -6.14
C MET A 90 -17.46 -0.65 -6.14
N ASP A 91 -18.19 -1.02 -5.10
CA ASP A 91 -19.61 -0.78 -5.01
C ASP A 91 -19.94 0.48 -4.21
N ASN A 92 -19.29 0.68 -3.06
CA ASN A 92 -19.70 1.63 -2.03
C ASN A 92 -18.58 2.61 -1.65
N ALA A 93 -18.75 3.89 -1.98
CA ALA A 93 -17.72 4.92 -1.76
C ALA A 93 -17.32 5.11 -0.28
N VAL A 94 -18.19 4.75 0.67
CA VAL A 94 -17.89 4.84 2.12
C VAL A 94 -16.90 3.76 2.57
N VAL A 95 -16.69 2.70 1.79
CA VAL A 95 -15.69 1.67 2.06
C VAL A 95 -14.26 2.17 1.82
N ALA A 96 -14.05 3.08 0.86
CA ALA A 96 -12.72 3.58 0.46
C ALA A 96 -11.81 4.03 1.62
N PRO A 97 -12.24 4.91 2.55
CA PRO A 97 -11.39 5.34 3.67
C PRO A 97 -10.98 4.19 4.60
N LEU A 98 -11.87 3.24 4.82
CA LEU A 98 -11.60 2.05 5.62
C LEU A 98 -10.65 1.10 4.90
N TYR A 99 -10.83 0.96 3.58
CA TYR A 99 -9.96 0.17 2.72
C TYR A 99 -8.54 0.72 2.69
N HIS A 100 -8.38 2.02 2.45
CA HIS A 100 -7.07 2.68 2.40
C HIS A 100 -6.32 2.57 3.73
N ARG A 101 -7.04 2.55 4.86
CA ARG A 101 -6.45 2.36 6.20
C ARG A 101 -6.35 0.90 6.65
N ASN A 102 -6.54 -0.05 5.74
CA ASN A 102 -6.45 -1.49 5.97
C ASN A 102 -7.55 -2.11 6.85
N TYR A 103 -8.58 -1.35 7.22
CA TYR A 103 -9.73 -1.86 7.97
C TYR A 103 -10.69 -2.69 7.11
N ILE A 104 -10.60 -2.63 5.79
CA ILE A 104 -11.41 -3.45 4.90
C ILE A 104 -10.51 -3.91 3.75
N ALA A 105 -10.56 -5.19 3.40
CA ALA A 105 -9.86 -5.71 2.22
C ALA A 105 -10.83 -6.07 1.08
N ALA A 106 -12.15 -5.97 1.30
CA ALA A 106 -13.16 -6.37 0.32
C ALA A 106 -13.08 -5.47 -0.93
N ASP A 107 -12.87 -6.12 -2.08
CA ASP A 107 -12.82 -5.54 -3.41
C ASP A 107 -13.32 -6.56 -4.46
N ALA A 108 -13.06 -6.34 -5.75
CA ALA A 108 -13.51 -7.24 -6.80
C ALA A 108 -12.88 -8.65 -6.72
N HIS A 109 -11.84 -8.87 -5.91
CA HIS A 109 -11.07 -10.11 -5.85
C HIS A 109 -11.07 -10.79 -4.48
N TYR A 110 -11.04 -10.04 -3.37
CA TYR A 110 -11.21 -10.58 -2.03
C TYR A 110 -12.64 -10.32 -1.53
N PRO A 111 -13.36 -11.32 -0.98
CA PRO A 111 -12.97 -12.71 -0.69
C PRO A 111 -13.03 -13.70 -1.87
N GLY A 112 -13.33 -13.22 -3.08
CA GLY A 112 -13.53 -14.03 -4.27
C GLY A 112 -15.00 -14.25 -4.59
N GLY A 113 -15.29 -14.72 -5.81
CA GLY A 113 -16.65 -14.93 -6.30
C GLY A 113 -17.45 -15.86 -5.36
N GLY A 114 -18.63 -15.42 -4.93
CA GLY A 114 -19.48 -16.12 -3.97
C GLY A 114 -18.94 -16.22 -2.53
N GLY A 115 -17.70 -15.79 -2.26
CA GLY A 115 -17.16 -15.64 -0.91
C GLY A 115 -17.79 -14.46 -0.17
N HIS A 116 -17.79 -14.50 1.16
CA HIS A 116 -18.41 -13.45 1.98
C HIS A 116 -17.49 -12.95 3.09
N VAL A 117 -17.66 -11.69 3.46
CA VAL A 117 -16.99 -11.05 4.61
C VAL A 117 -18.05 -10.31 5.42
N LEU A 118 -18.33 -10.82 6.62
CA LEU A 118 -19.11 -10.13 7.62
C LEU A 118 -18.18 -9.77 8.79
N ARG A 119 -17.98 -8.46 9.01
CA ARG A 119 -16.98 -8.00 9.98
C ARG A 119 -17.39 -6.74 10.72
N THR A 120 -17.00 -6.66 11.99
CA THR A 120 -16.93 -5.41 12.74
C THR A 120 -15.54 -4.77 12.58
N VAL A 121 -15.51 -3.53 12.12
CA VAL A 121 -14.36 -2.63 12.25
C VAL A 121 -14.57 -1.82 13.52
N HIS A 122 -13.70 -2.03 14.50
CA HIS A 122 -13.83 -1.48 15.84
C HIS A 122 -13.33 -0.04 15.87
N ASP A 123 -14.23 0.88 16.22
CA ASP A 123 -13.97 2.32 16.37
C ASP A 123 -12.92 2.94 15.40
N PRO A 124 -13.12 2.83 14.06
CA PRO A 124 -12.11 3.24 13.08
C PRO A 124 -11.81 4.75 13.07
N TRP A 125 -12.56 5.55 13.82
CA TRP A 125 -12.45 7.01 13.88
C TRP A 125 -12.18 7.56 15.27
N GLY A 126 -12.16 6.74 16.32
CA GLY A 126 -11.98 7.20 17.70
C GLY A 126 -13.22 7.90 18.28
N THR A 127 -14.41 7.58 17.77
CA THR A 127 -15.70 8.15 18.19
C THR A 127 -16.51 7.19 19.07
N GLY A 128 -15.98 5.99 19.34
CA GLY A 128 -16.70 4.88 19.96
C GLY A 128 -17.72 4.20 19.04
N CYS A 129 -17.77 4.60 17.76
CA CYS A 129 -18.72 4.07 16.79
C CYS A 129 -18.06 3.04 15.87
N ASN A 130 -18.48 1.79 15.99
CA ASN A 130 -18.12 0.72 15.06
C ASN A 130 -18.71 0.89 13.65
N VAL A 131 -18.05 0.26 12.69
CA VAL A 131 -18.58 0.01 11.35
C VAL A 131 -18.72 -1.49 11.14
N ILE A 132 -19.88 -1.96 10.68
CA ILE A 132 -20.05 -3.33 10.21
C ILE A 132 -19.99 -3.35 8.69
N LEU A 133 -19.12 -4.18 8.13
CA LEU A 133 -19.13 -4.53 6.72
C LEU A 133 -19.94 -5.81 6.50
N ALA A 134 -21.02 -5.72 5.73
CA ALA A 134 -21.66 -6.86 5.09
C ALA A 134 -21.22 -6.92 3.62
N GLY A 135 -20.06 -7.54 3.39
CA GLY A 135 -19.32 -7.47 2.13
C GLY A 135 -19.15 -8.80 1.40
N GLY A 136 -18.60 -8.70 0.20
CA GLY A 136 -18.29 -9.79 -0.73
C GLY A 136 -17.73 -9.20 -2.03
N SER A 137 -17.08 -10.02 -2.88
CA SER A 137 -16.60 -9.55 -4.19
C SER A 137 -17.72 -9.38 -5.20
N ASP A 138 -18.88 -9.97 -4.92
CA ASP A 138 -20.10 -9.88 -5.70
C ASP A 138 -21.35 -9.81 -4.80
N ILE A 139 -22.51 -9.64 -5.44
CA ILE A 139 -23.79 -9.57 -4.75
C ILE A 139 -24.19 -10.88 -4.04
N ALA A 140 -23.68 -12.04 -4.47
CA ALA A 140 -23.96 -13.31 -3.81
C ALA A 140 -23.27 -13.36 -2.43
N GLY A 141 -22.00 -12.94 -2.38
CA GLY A 141 -21.26 -12.75 -1.13
C GLY A 141 -21.95 -11.78 -0.17
N VAL A 142 -22.37 -10.61 -0.67
CA VAL A 142 -23.09 -9.61 0.13
C VAL A 142 -24.43 -10.15 0.65
N THR A 143 -25.17 -10.88 -0.17
CA THR A 143 -26.44 -11.51 0.22
C THR A 143 -26.23 -12.50 1.38
N THR A 144 -25.16 -13.28 1.33
CA THR A 144 -24.77 -14.19 2.42
C THR A 144 -24.38 -13.40 3.67
N SER A 145 -23.55 -12.36 3.56
CA SER A 145 -23.16 -11.52 4.69
C SER A 145 -24.35 -10.86 5.39
N VAL A 146 -25.36 -10.36 4.65
CA VAL A 146 -26.58 -9.79 5.25
C VAL A 146 -27.41 -10.85 5.96
N ALA A 147 -27.51 -12.05 5.41
CA ALA A 147 -28.21 -13.16 6.07
C ALA A 147 -27.49 -13.58 7.38
N ARG A 148 -26.16 -13.68 7.35
CA ARG A 148 -25.32 -13.96 8.52
C ARG A 148 -25.46 -12.88 9.58
N LEU A 149 -25.46 -11.60 9.19
CA LEU A 149 -25.65 -10.49 10.12
C LEU A 149 -26.98 -10.61 10.86
N LEU A 150 -28.08 -10.83 10.13
CA LEU A 150 -29.40 -11.00 10.73
C LEU A 150 -29.49 -12.19 11.70
N ALA A 151 -28.74 -13.26 11.43
CA ALA A 151 -28.67 -14.43 12.30
C ALA A 151 -27.84 -14.17 13.57
N SER A 152 -26.83 -13.32 13.50
CA SER A 152 -25.96 -12.97 14.62
C SER A 152 -26.53 -11.91 15.56
N LEU A 153 -27.59 -11.20 15.15
CA LEU A 153 -28.22 -10.16 15.98
C LEU A 153 -28.78 -10.73 17.29
N GLN A 154 -28.41 -10.08 18.38
CA GLN A 154 -28.88 -10.34 19.74
C GLN A 154 -29.87 -9.25 20.17
N GLN A 155 -30.81 -9.61 21.04
CA GLN A 155 -31.87 -8.71 21.49
C GLN A 155 -32.17 -8.94 22.97
N ASP A 156 -32.36 -7.84 23.69
CA ASP A 156 -32.93 -7.79 25.04
C ASP A 156 -34.20 -6.90 25.02
N GLU A 157 -34.74 -6.55 26.20
CA GLU A 157 -35.96 -5.74 26.30
C GLU A 157 -35.82 -4.34 25.68
N THR A 158 -34.60 -3.80 25.65
CA THR A 158 -34.31 -2.41 25.30
C THR A 158 -33.40 -2.25 24.09
N ARG A 159 -32.59 -3.27 23.78
CA ARG A 159 -31.51 -3.19 22.80
C ARG A 159 -31.60 -4.28 21.74
N LEU A 160 -31.16 -3.94 20.54
CA LEU A 160 -30.81 -4.86 19.47
C LEU A 160 -29.38 -4.55 19.05
N TRP A 161 -28.49 -5.54 19.07
CA TRP A 161 -27.07 -5.34 18.75
C TRP A 161 -26.49 -6.53 17.99
N ALA A 162 -25.36 -6.30 17.33
CA ALA A 162 -24.49 -7.36 16.86
C ALA A 162 -23.29 -7.53 17.82
N PRO A 163 -22.86 -8.76 18.13
CA PRO A 163 -21.59 -9.00 18.82
C PRO A 163 -20.41 -8.64 17.89
N ALA A 164 -19.17 -8.85 18.35
CA ALA A 164 -18.00 -8.71 17.49
C ALA A 164 -18.09 -9.74 16.36
N LEU A 165 -18.00 -9.27 15.11
CA LEU A 165 -18.15 -10.11 13.93
C LEU A 165 -16.81 -10.28 13.23
N LEU A 166 -16.45 -11.54 12.99
CA LEU A 166 -15.37 -11.94 12.10
C LEU A 166 -15.77 -13.26 11.42
N ASP A 167 -16.71 -13.18 10.49
CA ASP A 167 -17.22 -14.31 9.72
C ASP A 167 -16.79 -14.14 8.26
N VAL A 168 -15.81 -14.94 7.85
CA VAL A 168 -15.22 -14.89 6.51
C VAL A 168 -15.27 -16.26 5.87
N GLN A 169 -15.69 -16.28 4.60
CA GLN A 169 -15.54 -17.45 3.74
C GLN A 169 -14.88 -17.03 2.44
N LEU A 170 -13.68 -17.57 2.19
CA LEU A 170 -12.93 -17.36 0.97
C LEU A 170 -13.43 -18.30 -0.14
N SER A 171 -13.46 -17.82 -1.37
CA SER A 171 -13.85 -18.66 -2.51
C SER A 171 -12.77 -19.71 -2.82
N PRO A 172 -13.13 -20.86 -3.43
CA PRO A 172 -12.15 -21.84 -3.88
C PRO A 172 -11.10 -21.25 -4.84
N GLU A 173 -11.50 -20.33 -5.72
CA GLU A 173 -10.58 -19.65 -6.64
C GLU A 173 -9.58 -18.76 -5.90
N PHE A 174 -10.03 -18.08 -4.84
CA PHE A 174 -9.15 -17.28 -3.99
C PHE A 174 -8.14 -18.18 -3.25
N LEU A 175 -8.63 -19.27 -2.63
CA LEU A 175 -7.78 -20.22 -1.90
C LEU A 175 -6.78 -20.95 -2.81
N ALA A 176 -7.11 -21.18 -4.08
CA ALA A 176 -6.18 -21.76 -5.05
C ALA A 176 -4.93 -20.88 -5.28
N ARG A 177 -5.06 -19.56 -5.11
CA ARG A 177 -3.95 -18.59 -5.21
C ARG A 177 -3.16 -18.46 -3.91
N PHE A 178 -3.80 -18.74 -2.77
CA PHE A 178 -3.23 -18.59 -1.43
C PHE A 178 -3.44 -19.87 -0.59
N PRO A 179 -2.77 -20.97 -0.95
CA PRO A 179 -2.98 -22.27 -0.31
C PRO A 179 -2.63 -22.28 1.19
N GLU A 180 -1.76 -21.38 1.65
CA GLU A 180 -1.44 -21.22 3.07
C GLU A 180 -2.64 -20.76 3.91
N LEU A 181 -3.65 -20.15 3.27
CA LEU A 181 -4.87 -19.69 3.93
C LEU A 181 -5.93 -20.78 4.03
N VAL A 182 -5.68 -22.00 3.56
CA VAL A 182 -6.68 -23.09 3.55
C VAL A 182 -6.91 -23.67 4.93
N ASN A 183 -5.85 -23.91 5.70
CA ASN A 183 -5.93 -24.60 6.99
C ASN A 183 -5.86 -23.63 8.18
N GLU A 184 -6.31 -24.09 9.34
CA GLU A 184 -6.08 -23.42 10.62
C GLU A 184 -4.58 -23.58 10.99
N PRO A 185 -3.87 -22.51 11.40
CA PRO A 185 -2.50 -22.62 11.89
C PRO A 185 -2.46 -23.33 13.23
N ASP A 186 -2.24 -24.64 13.21
CA ASP A 186 -2.12 -25.45 14.41
C ASP A 186 -0.77 -25.26 15.12
N ALA A 187 -0.61 -25.91 16.28
CA ALA A 187 0.60 -25.82 17.09
C ALA A 187 1.87 -26.28 16.35
N ALA A 188 1.77 -27.23 15.41
CA ALA A 188 2.93 -27.72 14.65
C ALA A 188 3.37 -26.68 13.61
N PHE A 189 2.41 -26.05 12.92
CA PHE A 189 2.66 -24.94 12.02
C PHE A 189 3.28 -23.75 12.78
N GLN A 190 2.69 -23.36 13.91
CA GLN A 190 3.20 -22.27 14.73
C GLN A 190 4.64 -22.53 15.20
N ALA A 191 4.95 -23.75 15.68
CA ALA A 191 6.31 -24.12 16.07
C ALA A 191 7.32 -24.01 14.90
N ALA A 192 6.91 -24.40 13.69
CA ALA A 192 7.75 -24.30 12.50
C ALA A 192 8.02 -22.84 12.10
N GLU A 193 7.00 -21.97 12.15
CA GLU A 193 7.19 -20.54 11.87
C GLU A 193 8.05 -19.85 12.95
N MET A 194 7.88 -20.22 14.22
CA MET A 194 8.72 -19.72 15.31
C MET A 194 10.19 -20.15 15.16
N ALA A 195 10.46 -21.39 14.73
CA ALA A 195 11.82 -21.84 14.46
C ALA A 195 12.49 -21.02 13.34
N LYS A 196 11.77 -20.72 12.25
CA LYS A 196 12.25 -19.83 11.19
C LYS A 196 12.50 -18.41 11.72
N ALA A 197 11.59 -17.89 12.55
CA ALA A 197 11.74 -16.57 13.15
C ALA A 197 13.01 -16.47 14.01
N HIS A 198 13.33 -17.50 14.79
CA HIS A 198 14.60 -17.56 15.53
C HIS A 198 15.81 -17.54 14.60
N GLU A 199 15.82 -18.36 13.54
CA GLU A 199 16.91 -18.38 12.55
C GLU A 199 17.11 -17.00 11.89
N MET A 200 16.02 -16.31 11.54
CA MET A 200 16.08 -14.96 10.95
C MET A 200 16.74 -13.94 11.91
N LEU A 201 16.44 -14.02 13.21
CA LEU A 201 17.07 -13.15 14.21
C LEU A 201 18.55 -13.49 14.42
N GLU A 202 18.89 -14.78 14.48
CA GLU A 202 20.27 -15.25 14.66
C GLU A 202 21.18 -14.88 13.48
N THR A 203 20.64 -14.91 12.27
CA THR A 203 21.38 -14.61 11.04
C THR A 203 21.38 -13.12 10.67
N GLY A 204 20.65 -12.28 11.41
CA GLY A 204 20.52 -10.86 11.10
C GLY A 204 19.84 -10.60 9.76
N ALA A 205 18.80 -11.40 9.44
CA ALA A 205 18.07 -11.28 8.18
C ALA A 205 17.53 -9.86 7.96
N HIS A 206 17.56 -9.38 6.72
CA HIS A 206 17.01 -8.07 6.35
C HIS A 206 15.51 -8.00 6.67
N GLY A 207 15.12 -6.99 7.45
CA GLY A 207 13.78 -6.82 8.03
C GLY A 207 13.51 -7.68 9.27
N GLY A 208 14.42 -8.56 9.68
CA GLY A 208 14.23 -9.49 10.80
C GLY A 208 12.89 -10.23 10.72
N ILE A 209 12.21 -10.37 11.84
CA ILE A 209 10.90 -11.06 11.92
C ILE A 209 9.69 -10.14 11.71
N THR A 210 9.91 -8.90 11.29
CA THR A 210 8.84 -7.91 11.18
C THR A 210 7.85 -8.21 10.04
N ASP A 211 8.31 -8.86 8.96
CA ASP A 211 7.46 -9.33 7.86
C ASP A 211 6.55 -10.49 8.28
N PRO A 212 7.06 -11.63 8.84
CA PRO A 212 6.18 -12.69 9.33
C PRO A 212 5.24 -12.24 10.45
N LEU A 213 5.67 -11.30 11.32
CA LEU A 213 4.83 -10.71 12.35
C LEU A 213 3.63 -9.96 11.73
N GLY A 214 3.87 -8.98 10.86
CA GLY A 214 2.80 -8.27 10.18
C GLY A 214 1.92 -9.20 9.34
N ARG A 215 2.53 -10.22 8.71
CA ARG A 215 1.82 -11.22 7.92
C ARG A 215 0.81 -12.01 8.75
N ALA A 216 1.21 -12.51 9.91
CA ALA A 216 0.33 -13.28 10.79
C ALA A 216 -0.92 -12.48 11.17
N GLY A 217 -0.76 -11.20 11.51
CA GLY A 217 -1.89 -10.39 11.97
C GLY A 217 -2.93 -10.11 10.88
N PHE A 218 -2.48 -9.80 9.67
CA PHE A 218 -3.38 -9.66 8.54
C PHE A 218 -3.96 -11.00 8.08
N TYR A 219 -3.25 -12.12 8.19
CA TYR A 219 -3.80 -13.45 7.87
C TYR A 219 -4.92 -13.85 8.85
N TYR A 220 -4.78 -13.55 10.15
CA TYR A 220 -5.91 -13.62 11.08
C TYR A 220 -7.06 -12.76 10.56
N TYR A 221 -6.77 -11.50 10.25
CA TYR A 221 -7.78 -10.56 9.82
C TYR A 221 -8.53 -11.02 8.58
N ILE A 222 -7.88 -11.54 7.55
CA ILE A 222 -8.55 -11.90 6.29
C ILE A 222 -9.18 -13.30 6.29
N THR A 223 -8.90 -14.13 7.28
CA THR A 223 -9.42 -15.51 7.34
C THR A 223 -10.35 -15.79 8.53
N GLY A 224 -10.22 -15.03 9.61
CA GLY A 224 -10.89 -15.31 10.88
C GLY A 224 -10.28 -16.46 11.69
N LYS A 225 -9.14 -17.00 11.27
CA LYS A 225 -8.51 -18.19 11.88
C LYS A 225 -7.60 -17.83 13.03
N VAL A 226 -7.97 -18.25 14.23
CA VAL A 226 -7.38 -17.82 15.50
C VAL A 226 -5.90 -18.16 15.66
N GLY A 227 -5.42 -19.25 15.06
CA GLY A 227 -4.02 -19.67 15.10
C GLY A 227 -3.07 -18.64 14.49
N TRP A 228 -3.54 -17.79 13.57
CA TRP A 228 -2.75 -16.67 13.06
C TRP A 228 -2.58 -15.55 14.11
N ALA A 229 -3.60 -15.30 14.94
CA ALA A 229 -3.49 -14.35 16.05
C ALA A 229 -2.57 -14.87 17.16
N GLU A 230 -2.61 -16.18 17.44
CA GLU A 230 -1.67 -16.84 18.35
C GLU A 230 -0.21 -16.73 17.86
N LEU A 231 0.01 -16.93 16.55
CA LEU A 231 1.32 -16.74 15.94
C LEU A 231 1.78 -15.28 16.02
N PHE A 232 0.91 -14.32 15.71
CA PHE A 232 1.22 -12.89 15.84
C PHE A 232 1.68 -12.55 17.26
N LYS A 233 0.93 -13.01 18.27
CA LYS A 233 1.26 -12.81 19.69
C LYS A 233 2.65 -13.35 20.02
N SER A 234 2.93 -14.59 19.61
CA SER A 234 4.22 -15.25 19.86
C SER A 234 5.39 -14.48 19.21
N LEU A 235 5.21 -14.02 17.97
CA LEU A 235 6.21 -13.24 17.25
C LEU A 235 6.44 -11.85 17.86
N ALA A 236 5.39 -11.17 18.34
CA ALA A 236 5.51 -9.87 18.98
C ALA A 236 6.35 -9.94 20.28
N PHE A 237 6.12 -10.98 21.09
CA PHE A 237 6.93 -11.20 22.29
C PHE A 237 8.36 -11.65 21.97
N LEU A 238 8.56 -12.49 20.95
CA LEU A 238 9.90 -12.87 20.50
C LEU A 238 10.71 -11.66 20.02
N MET A 239 10.08 -10.75 19.27
CA MET A 239 10.72 -9.51 18.81
C MET A 239 11.23 -8.69 20.00
N TYR A 240 10.44 -8.59 21.07
CA TYR A 240 10.86 -7.86 22.26
C TYR A 240 11.91 -8.61 23.10
N GLU A 241 11.79 -9.93 23.23
CA GLU A 241 12.82 -10.76 23.88
C GLU A 241 14.17 -10.57 23.19
N ASP A 242 14.17 -10.49 21.85
CA ASP A 242 15.37 -10.27 21.06
C ASP A 242 15.98 -8.88 21.29
N PHE A 243 15.15 -7.84 21.25
CA PHE A 243 15.55 -6.47 21.60
C PHE A 243 16.17 -6.40 23.01
N GLN A 244 15.59 -7.08 24.00
CA GLN A 244 16.08 -7.10 25.38
C GLN A 244 17.44 -7.78 25.56
N LYS A 245 17.87 -8.63 24.61
CA LYS A 245 19.23 -9.18 24.62
C LYS A 245 20.30 -8.11 24.37
N GLY A 246 19.91 -6.94 23.85
CA GLY A 246 20.79 -5.79 23.67
C GLY A 246 21.98 -6.08 22.77
N ARG A 247 21.81 -6.96 21.78
CA ARG A 247 22.90 -7.31 20.85
C ARG A 247 23.24 -6.10 19.97
N GLU A 248 24.52 -5.89 19.75
CA GLU A 248 24.98 -4.94 18.73
C GLU A 248 24.72 -5.57 17.35
N GLN A 249 23.89 -4.91 16.55
CA GLN A 249 23.49 -5.41 15.23
C GLN A 249 23.36 -4.26 14.23
N TYR A 250 23.65 -4.56 12.97
CA TYR A 250 23.55 -3.60 11.88
C TYR A 250 22.09 -3.14 11.72
N GLY A 251 21.88 -1.84 11.52
CA GLY A 251 20.56 -1.23 11.35
C GLY A 251 19.79 -0.90 12.65
N GLY A 252 20.40 -1.09 13.82
CA GLY A 252 19.89 -0.58 15.10
C GLY A 252 19.34 -1.66 16.04
N ALA A 253 18.77 -1.23 17.17
CA ALA A 253 18.41 -2.12 18.28
C ALA A 253 17.39 -3.21 17.93
N TRP A 254 16.64 -3.03 16.85
CA TRP A 254 15.59 -3.95 16.37
C TRP A 254 15.99 -4.78 15.15
N GLY A 255 17.17 -4.52 14.57
CA GLY A 255 17.74 -5.29 13.47
C GLY A 255 17.75 -4.51 12.15
N MET A 256 18.44 -5.06 11.15
CA MET A 256 18.59 -4.43 9.84
C MET A 256 17.24 -4.12 9.21
N ASP A 257 16.97 -2.83 8.99
CA ASP A 257 15.78 -2.33 8.29
C ASP A 257 14.45 -2.86 8.86
N ALA A 258 14.40 -3.15 10.16
CA ALA A 258 13.20 -3.65 10.83
C ALA A 258 12.00 -2.69 10.65
N ASP A 259 12.25 -1.38 10.57
CA ASP A 259 11.23 -0.35 10.37
C ASP A 259 10.55 -0.43 8.99
N PHE A 260 11.11 -1.15 8.01
CA PHE A 260 10.52 -1.29 6.67
C PHE A 260 9.18 -2.03 6.66
N ARG A 261 8.77 -2.61 7.79
CA ARG A 261 7.47 -3.28 7.95
C ARG A 261 6.57 -2.60 8.98
N LEU A 262 6.94 -1.44 9.54
CA LEU A 262 6.07 -0.70 10.46
C LEU A 262 4.70 -0.37 9.84
N SER A 263 4.68 -0.02 8.55
CA SER A 263 3.44 0.24 7.81
C SER A 263 2.54 -1.00 7.65
N THR A 264 3.06 -2.20 7.97
CA THR A 264 2.31 -3.45 8.00
C THR A 264 2.03 -3.88 9.45
N ILE A 265 3.00 -3.78 10.35
CA ILE A 265 2.86 -4.20 11.75
C ILE A 265 1.83 -3.34 12.48
N MET A 266 1.87 -2.01 12.33
CA MET A 266 0.97 -1.15 13.08
C MET A 266 -0.51 -1.33 12.69
N PRO A 267 -0.86 -1.39 11.39
CA PRO A 267 -2.20 -1.81 11.01
C PRO A 267 -2.52 -3.22 11.48
N ALA A 268 -1.62 -4.20 11.32
CA ALA A 268 -1.86 -5.56 11.80
C ALA A 268 -2.20 -5.59 13.30
N TRP A 269 -1.49 -4.81 14.13
CA TRP A 269 -1.79 -4.70 15.55
C TRP A 269 -3.21 -4.20 15.79
N ASP A 270 -3.59 -3.08 15.18
CA ASP A 270 -4.94 -2.51 15.31
C ASP A 270 -6.04 -3.47 14.83
N LEU A 271 -5.72 -4.42 13.95
CA LEU A 271 -6.65 -5.40 13.39
C LEU A 271 -6.75 -6.70 14.22
N VAL A 272 -5.72 -7.06 14.99
CA VAL A 272 -5.72 -8.28 15.82
C VAL A 272 -6.00 -8.02 17.29
N GLU A 273 -5.91 -6.78 17.74
CA GLU A 273 -5.95 -6.43 19.15
C GLU A 273 -7.25 -6.89 19.84
N GLU A 274 -8.37 -6.95 19.09
CA GLU A 274 -9.67 -7.44 19.56
C GLU A 274 -9.78 -8.99 19.55
N ALA A 275 -8.75 -9.71 19.11
CA ALA A 275 -8.78 -11.16 19.07
C ALA A 275 -8.85 -11.76 20.49
N PRO A 276 -9.60 -12.86 20.69
CA PRO A 276 -9.83 -13.44 22.01
C PRO A 276 -8.58 -14.08 22.66
N VAL A 277 -7.44 -14.09 21.97
CA VAL A 277 -6.18 -14.72 22.42
C VAL A 277 -5.35 -13.81 23.34
N PHE A 278 -5.71 -12.53 23.44
CA PHE A 278 -4.98 -11.54 24.22
C PHE A 278 -5.71 -11.22 25.53
N THR A 279 -4.95 -11.09 26.62
CA THR A 279 -5.43 -10.39 27.84
C THR A 279 -5.16 -8.88 27.73
N ASP A 280 -5.81 -8.08 28.57
CA ASP A 280 -5.57 -6.63 28.59
C ASP A 280 -4.12 -6.28 28.99
N GLU A 281 -3.49 -7.07 29.86
CA GLU A 281 -2.08 -6.90 30.21
C GLU A 281 -1.16 -7.16 29.01
N GLU A 282 -1.43 -8.19 28.23
CA GLU A 282 -0.66 -8.52 27.03
C GLU A 282 -0.85 -7.46 25.94
N ARG A 283 -2.08 -6.96 25.75
CA ARG A 283 -2.37 -5.85 24.84
C ARG A 283 -1.61 -4.59 25.22
N LEU A 284 -1.61 -4.25 26.51
CA LEU A 284 -0.84 -3.13 27.04
C LEU A 284 0.66 -3.33 26.81
N GLN A 285 1.17 -4.54 27.05
CA GLN A 285 2.60 -4.85 26.85
C GLN A 285 3.00 -4.72 25.38
N ILE A 286 2.25 -5.32 24.45
CA ILE A 286 2.52 -5.24 23.01
C ILE A 286 2.43 -3.79 22.51
N THR A 287 1.44 -3.03 22.97
CA THR A 287 1.32 -1.60 22.64
C THR A 287 2.56 -0.82 23.08
N ARG A 288 3.10 -1.06 24.28
CA ARG A 288 4.32 -0.41 24.77
C ARG A 288 5.58 -0.89 24.03
N ILE A 289 5.64 -2.16 23.63
CA ILE A 289 6.71 -2.70 22.77
C ILE A 289 6.75 -1.91 21.46
N TYR A 290 5.60 -1.75 20.81
CA TYR A 290 5.53 -1.00 19.56
C TYR A 290 5.82 0.48 19.74
N ALA A 291 5.34 1.11 20.81
CA ALA A 291 5.70 2.50 21.11
C ALA A 291 7.22 2.70 21.24
N GLN A 292 7.92 1.78 21.92
CA GLN A 292 9.38 1.79 22.01
C GLN A 292 10.04 1.57 20.64
N PHE A 293 9.55 0.61 19.85
CA PHE A 293 10.07 0.35 18.51
C PHE A 293 9.92 1.56 17.57
N ILE A 294 8.76 2.23 17.61
CA ILE A 294 8.48 3.41 16.79
C ILE A 294 9.43 4.56 17.15
N GLU A 295 9.69 4.81 18.43
CA GLU A 295 10.62 5.84 18.89
C GLU A 295 12.01 5.66 18.27
N ASP A 296 12.49 4.41 18.24
CA ASP A 296 13.81 4.07 17.68
C ASP A 296 13.84 4.15 16.15
N ALA A 297 12.69 4.11 15.47
CA ALA A 297 12.56 4.23 14.02
C ALA A 297 12.48 5.69 13.52
N VAL A 298 12.10 6.65 14.38
CA VAL A 298 11.97 8.07 13.99
C VAL A 298 13.22 8.63 13.29
N PRO A 299 14.46 8.37 13.78
CA PRO A 299 15.67 8.89 13.14
C PRO A 299 15.85 8.45 11.68
N HIS A 300 15.28 7.30 11.27
CA HIS A 300 15.43 6.78 9.91
C HIS A 300 14.68 7.61 8.85
N ALA A 301 13.71 8.44 9.28
CA ALA A 301 13.01 9.40 8.44
C ALA A 301 13.48 10.85 8.62
N ALA A 302 14.51 11.10 9.46
CA ALA A 302 14.91 12.46 9.84
C ALA A 302 15.38 13.33 8.67
N ASP A 303 15.96 12.73 7.62
CA ASP A 303 16.38 13.49 6.43
C ASP A 303 15.18 13.98 5.61
N ALA A 304 14.04 13.28 5.68
CA ALA A 304 12.83 13.66 4.95
C ALA A 304 12.34 15.07 5.34
N VAL A 305 12.57 15.49 6.59
CA VAL A 305 12.13 16.79 7.13
C VAL A 305 13.13 17.93 6.88
N GLN A 306 14.33 17.65 6.37
CA GLN A 306 15.38 18.66 6.21
C GLN A 306 15.33 19.40 4.87
N HIS A 307 14.75 18.79 3.84
CA HIS A 307 14.75 19.33 2.49
C HIS A 307 13.49 18.96 1.71
N ARG A 308 13.15 19.74 0.68
CA ARG A 308 12.05 19.49 -0.27
C ARG A 308 12.58 18.90 -1.58
N ARG A 309 13.21 17.72 -1.49
CA ARG A 309 13.73 16.94 -2.61
C ARG A 309 12.86 15.71 -2.85
N THR A 310 13.02 15.06 -3.99
CA THR A 310 12.47 13.70 -4.21
C THR A 310 12.96 12.75 -3.11
N ARG A 311 12.12 11.78 -2.74
CA ARG A 311 12.34 10.93 -1.56
C ARG A 311 12.99 9.60 -1.92
N HIS A 312 13.96 9.19 -1.11
CA HIS A 312 14.59 7.86 -1.16
C HIS A 312 13.71 6.83 -0.43
N ASN A 313 13.76 5.58 -0.86
CA ASN A 313 12.89 4.51 -0.37
C ASN A 313 13.01 4.32 1.16
N HIS A 314 14.23 4.34 1.72
CA HIS A 314 14.46 4.20 3.17
C HIS A 314 13.66 5.24 3.99
N TRP A 315 13.64 6.50 3.55
CA TRP A 315 12.88 7.54 4.23
C TRP A 315 11.37 7.28 4.16
N THR A 316 10.89 6.82 2.99
CA THR A 316 9.46 6.55 2.80
C THR A 316 8.97 5.33 3.57
N TYR A 317 9.79 4.30 3.75
CA TYR A 317 9.45 3.15 4.59
C TYR A 317 9.19 3.57 6.04
N ALA A 318 10.17 4.25 6.66
CA ALA A 318 10.06 4.74 8.01
C ALA A 318 8.89 5.73 8.14
N ALA A 319 8.78 6.73 7.25
CA ALA A 319 7.72 7.74 7.30
C ALA A 319 6.31 7.15 7.14
N LEU A 320 6.13 6.13 6.29
CA LEU A 320 4.83 5.47 6.14
C LEU A 320 4.48 4.65 7.39
N GLY A 321 5.49 4.02 8.00
CA GLY A 321 5.36 3.41 9.32
C GLY A 321 4.88 4.41 10.37
N LEU A 322 5.53 5.58 10.44
CA LEU A 322 5.15 6.67 11.35
C LEU A 322 3.73 7.18 11.13
N LEU A 323 3.25 7.26 9.87
CA LEU A 323 1.84 7.58 9.59
C LEU A 323 0.89 6.56 10.24
N CYS A 324 1.11 5.26 10.00
CA CYS A 324 0.29 4.20 10.57
C CYS A 324 0.33 4.22 12.10
N SER A 325 1.52 4.40 12.68
CA SER A 325 1.72 4.56 14.12
C SER A 325 0.93 5.73 14.70
N ALA A 326 1.05 6.90 14.06
CA ALA A 326 0.34 8.10 14.48
C ALA A 326 -1.18 7.92 14.43
N GLN A 327 -1.72 7.25 13.40
CA GLN A 327 -3.15 6.98 13.31
C GLN A 327 -3.69 6.13 14.47
N TYR A 328 -2.90 5.15 14.94
CA TYR A 328 -3.27 4.33 16.09
C TYR A 328 -3.12 5.11 17.41
N PHE A 329 -1.93 5.66 17.69
CA PHE A 329 -1.63 6.28 18.97
C PHE A 329 -2.34 7.62 19.18
N ALA A 330 -2.52 8.43 18.14
CA ALA A 330 -3.30 9.66 18.25
C ALA A 330 -4.78 9.38 18.53
N ARG A 331 -5.33 8.30 17.94
CA ARG A 331 -6.74 7.95 18.08
C ARG A 331 -7.06 7.39 19.46
N TYR A 332 -6.30 6.41 19.92
CA TYR A 332 -6.66 5.66 21.12
C TYR A 332 -5.98 6.15 22.40
N TYR A 333 -4.85 6.87 22.29
CA TYR A 333 -4.05 7.28 23.45
C TYR A 333 -3.82 8.79 23.54
N GLY A 334 -3.91 9.53 22.42
CA GLY A 334 -3.75 10.99 22.40
C GLY A 334 -2.37 11.47 22.85
N VAL A 335 -1.33 10.67 22.61
CA VAL A 335 0.06 10.95 23.04
C VAL A 335 0.72 12.04 22.20
N ARG A 336 1.65 12.78 22.81
CA ARG A 336 2.36 13.88 22.14
C ARG A 336 3.15 13.40 20.92
N GLU A 337 3.84 12.28 21.06
CA GLU A 337 4.74 11.70 20.06
C GLU A 337 3.99 11.37 18.76
N ALA A 338 2.70 11.01 18.83
CA ALA A 338 1.90 10.75 17.65
C ALA A 338 1.79 11.97 16.71
N ASN A 339 1.79 13.18 17.27
CA ASN A 339 1.82 14.41 16.45
C ASN A 339 3.18 14.62 15.78
N GLU A 340 4.27 14.25 16.45
CA GLU A 340 5.63 14.34 15.91
C GLU A 340 5.82 13.32 14.77
N TRP A 341 5.36 12.09 14.96
CA TRP A 341 5.37 11.04 13.93
C TRP A 341 4.55 11.45 12.71
N LEU A 342 3.35 12.02 12.92
CA LEU A 342 2.52 12.52 11.83
C LEU A 342 3.20 13.68 11.07
N TYR A 343 3.85 14.60 11.79
CA TYR A 343 4.61 15.69 11.18
C TYR A 343 5.72 15.17 10.27
N VAL A 344 6.50 14.18 10.72
CA VAL A 344 7.56 13.56 9.90
C VAL A 344 6.97 12.90 8.65
N ALA A 345 5.85 12.18 8.78
CA ALA A 345 5.17 11.58 7.64
C ALA A 345 4.70 12.62 6.62
N ASP A 346 4.11 13.73 7.08
CA ASP A 346 3.63 14.81 6.22
C ASP A 346 4.79 15.50 5.49
N GLU A 347 5.87 15.84 6.18
CA GLU A 347 7.05 16.46 5.58
C GLU A 347 7.74 15.53 4.56
N CYS A 348 7.66 14.22 4.75
CA CYS A 348 8.13 13.24 3.77
C CYS A 348 7.25 13.24 2.51
N PHE A 349 5.94 13.01 2.68
CA PHE A 349 5.08 12.66 1.56
C PHE A 349 4.39 13.83 0.87
N VAL A 350 4.05 14.92 1.58
CA VAL A 350 3.41 16.08 0.94
C VAL A 350 4.26 16.60 -0.23
N PRO A 351 5.58 16.82 -0.08
CA PRO A 351 6.42 17.21 -1.22
C PRO A 351 6.52 16.11 -2.30
N GLN A 352 6.57 14.84 -1.92
CA GLN A 352 6.65 13.72 -2.86
C GLN A 352 5.38 13.58 -3.71
N CYS A 353 4.21 13.94 -3.17
CA CYS A 353 2.94 13.95 -3.88
C CYS A 353 2.82 15.05 -4.95
N HIS A 354 3.81 15.96 -5.06
CA HIS A 354 3.88 17.00 -6.10
C HIS A 354 4.94 16.70 -7.18
N THR A 355 5.35 15.44 -7.30
CA THR A 355 6.33 15.00 -8.31
C THR A 355 5.99 13.59 -8.79
N ALA A 356 6.27 13.32 -10.07
CA ALA A 356 6.07 12.02 -10.68
C ALA A 356 7.31 11.10 -10.55
N ARG A 357 8.37 11.57 -9.89
CA ARG A 357 9.63 10.82 -9.71
C ARG A 357 9.99 10.70 -8.23
N SER A 358 10.53 9.55 -7.85
CA SER A 358 11.21 9.38 -6.57
C SER A 358 12.70 9.72 -6.71
N HIS A 359 13.44 9.71 -5.60
CA HIS A 359 14.90 9.89 -5.62
C HIS A 359 15.64 8.74 -6.33
N GLU A 360 14.94 7.64 -6.58
CA GLU A 360 15.51 6.42 -7.15
C GLU A 360 15.66 6.54 -8.66
N ASN A 361 16.78 6.04 -9.17
CA ASN A 361 16.97 5.71 -10.58
C ASN A 361 17.20 4.21 -10.71
N SER A 362 16.21 3.44 -10.25
CA SER A 362 16.14 2.00 -10.40
C SER A 362 14.69 1.62 -10.65
N ASN A 363 14.49 0.64 -11.54
CA ASN A 363 13.16 0.20 -11.91
C ASN A 363 12.34 -0.20 -10.69
N GLY A 364 12.80 -1.14 -9.86
CA GLY A 364 12.03 -1.62 -8.71
C GLY A 364 11.87 -0.59 -7.60
N TYR A 365 12.96 0.09 -7.21
CA TYR A 365 12.96 0.99 -6.06
C TYR A 365 12.12 2.25 -6.28
N GLN A 366 12.03 2.75 -7.52
CA GLN A 366 11.20 3.92 -7.80
C GLN A 366 9.72 3.62 -7.55
N TRP A 367 9.23 2.47 -8.03
CA TRP A 367 7.82 2.11 -7.93
C TRP A 367 7.42 1.81 -6.49
N LEU A 368 8.32 1.19 -5.71
CA LEU A 368 8.15 1.02 -4.27
C LEU A 368 7.94 2.38 -3.58
N THR A 369 8.82 3.33 -3.87
CA THR A 369 8.78 4.66 -3.25
C THR A 369 7.52 5.44 -3.63
N LEU A 370 7.14 5.40 -4.91
CA LEU A 370 5.93 6.06 -5.42
C LEU A 370 4.65 5.38 -4.90
N SER A 371 4.68 4.06 -4.70
CA SER A 371 3.59 3.32 -4.04
C SER A 371 3.43 3.69 -2.57
N HIS A 372 4.50 4.09 -1.86
CA HIS A 372 4.37 4.64 -0.52
C HIS A 372 3.68 6.02 -0.52
N ALA A 373 4.02 6.89 -1.48
CA ALA A 373 3.36 8.19 -1.65
C ALA A 373 1.87 8.02 -2.01
N LEU A 374 1.54 7.04 -2.85
CA LEU A 374 0.17 6.63 -3.13
C LEU A 374 -0.57 6.23 -1.85
N LYS A 375 0.01 5.33 -1.04
CA LYS A 375 -0.60 4.89 0.23
C LYS A 375 -0.83 6.06 1.17
N TYR A 376 0.14 6.96 1.30
CA TYR A 376 -0.03 8.20 2.06
C TYR A 376 -1.22 9.02 1.56
N ALA A 377 -1.24 9.35 0.25
CA ALA A 377 -2.26 10.19 -0.38
C ALA A 377 -3.66 9.59 -0.29
N LEU A 378 -3.77 8.27 -0.20
CA LEU A 378 -5.03 7.56 -0.03
C LEU A 378 -5.43 7.45 1.45
N MET A 379 -4.53 7.13 2.37
CA MET A 379 -4.82 7.00 3.82
C MET A 379 -5.15 8.34 4.48
N ARG A 380 -4.46 9.39 4.02
CA ARG A 380 -4.64 10.78 4.38
C ARG A 380 -4.98 11.52 3.08
N PRO A 381 -6.27 11.72 2.78
CA PRO A 381 -6.73 12.08 1.44
C PRO A 381 -6.01 13.34 0.95
N TYR A 382 -5.08 13.14 0.01
CA TYR A 382 -4.26 14.18 -0.60
C TYR A 382 -4.49 14.15 -2.11
N PRO A 383 -5.65 14.66 -2.58
CA PRO A 383 -6.11 14.46 -3.95
C PRO A 383 -5.20 15.08 -5.00
N ALA A 384 -4.40 16.09 -4.63
CA ALA A 384 -3.42 16.74 -5.49
C ALA A 384 -2.49 15.75 -6.21
N PHE A 385 -2.12 14.62 -5.59
CA PHE A 385 -1.27 13.63 -6.24
C PHE A 385 -1.91 13.05 -7.52
N PHE A 386 -3.23 12.89 -7.50
CA PHE A 386 -4.02 12.45 -8.66
C PHE A 386 -4.44 13.64 -9.54
N GLU A 387 -5.02 14.69 -8.94
CA GLU A 387 -5.63 15.83 -9.65
C GLU A 387 -4.61 16.69 -10.42
N GLU A 388 -3.36 16.78 -9.96
CA GLU A 388 -2.29 17.48 -10.67
C GLU A 388 -1.67 16.64 -11.80
N GLY A 389 -2.07 15.38 -11.97
CA GLY A 389 -1.61 14.50 -13.04
C GLY A 389 -0.30 13.75 -12.76
N HIS A 390 0.25 13.81 -11.54
CA HIS A 390 1.49 13.09 -11.20
C HIS A 390 1.30 11.58 -11.27
N VAL A 391 0.22 11.03 -10.72
CA VAL A 391 -0.10 9.59 -10.85
C VAL A 391 -0.23 9.16 -12.32
N ARG A 392 -0.82 10.00 -13.18
CA ARG A 392 -0.91 9.71 -14.62
C ARG A 392 0.47 9.63 -15.25
N THR A 393 1.32 10.61 -14.96
CA THR A 393 2.72 10.65 -15.44
C THR A 393 3.50 9.41 -14.98
N ILE A 394 3.31 8.97 -13.73
CA ILE A 394 3.93 7.75 -13.20
C ILE A 394 3.46 6.51 -13.98
N CYS A 395 2.15 6.37 -14.19
CA CYS A 395 1.60 5.23 -14.90
C CYS A 395 1.99 5.24 -16.39
N ASP A 396 2.06 6.41 -17.01
CA ASP A 396 2.52 6.56 -18.40
C ASP A 396 4.01 6.15 -18.50
N LEU A 397 4.88 6.53 -17.54
CA LEU A 397 6.26 6.03 -17.47
C LEU A 397 6.32 4.50 -17.31
N ALA A 398 5.41 3.91 -16.54
CA ALA A 398 5.32 2.45 -16.38
C ALA A 398 4.91 1.74 -17.68
N ILE A 399 4.03 2.35 -18.50
CA ILE A 399 3.70 1.84 -19.84
C ILE A 399 4.90 2.00 -20.78
N ASP A 400 5.52 3.17 -20.78
CA ASP A 400 6.70 3.49 -21.59
C ASP A 400 7.88 2.57 -21.26
N SER A 401 7.99 2.08 -20.02
CA SER A 401 9.04 1.15 -19.56
C SER A 401 8.67 -0.34 -19.70
N LEU A 402 7.44 -0.69 -20.09
CA LEU A 402 7.00 -2.08 -20.28
C LEU A 402 7.38 -2.58 -21.69
N ASP A 403 8.16 -3.64 -21.81
CA ASP A 403 8.47 -4.20 -23.12
C ASP A 403 7.28 -4.94 -23.77
N ASN A 404 7.43 -5.36 -25.03
CA ASN A 404 6.37 -6.03 -25.76
C ASN A 404 6.06 -7.46 -25.25
N LEU A 405 6.94 -8.04 -24.43
CA LEU A 405 6.74 -9.34 -23.78
C LEU A 405 5.96 -9.22 -22.47
N GLY A 406 5.67 -8.00 -21.99
CA GLY A 406 4.95 -7.78 -20.75
C GLY A 406 5.84 -7.67 -19.52
N PHE A 407 7.15 -7.41 -19.68
CA PHE A 407 8.07 -7.19 -18.58
C PHE A 407 8.41 -5.72 -18.40
N GLN A 408 8.52 -5.26 -17.16
CA GLN A 408 9.16 -3.97 -16.88
C GLN A 408 10.65 -4.04 -17.20
N SER A 409 11.13 -3.08 -17.99
CA SER A 409 12.54 -2.98 -18.34
C SER A 409 13.39 -2.76 -17.08
N SER A 410 14.35 -3.64 -16.82
CA SER A 410 15.29 -3.51 -15.69
C SER A 410 16.36 -2.44 -15.97
N TYR A 411 16.61 -1.58 -14.96
CA TYR A 411 17.67 -0.57 -14.89
C TYR A 411 17.93 -0.18 -13.42
N GLY A 412 19.12 0.36 -13.13
CA GLY A 412 19.60 0.55 -11.76
C GLY A 412 19.80 -0.79 -11.01
N ASP A 413 19.78 -0.77 -9.68
CA ASP A 413 19.98 -1.98 -8.88
C ASP A 413 18.81 -2.98 -9.08
N THR A 414 18.99 -3.92 -10.00
CA THR A 414 18.04 -5.00 -10.27
C THR A 414 18.71 -6.17 -10.96
N HIS A 415 18.61 -7.36 -10.37
CA HIS A 415 19.07 -8.59 -11.02
C HIS A 415 17.97 -9.27 -11.86
N ASN A 416 16.70 -8.85 -11.72
CA ASN A 416 15.59 -9.51 -12.40
C ASN A 416 15.29 -8.83 -13.73
N ILE A 417 15.65 -9.48 -14.83
CA ILE A 417 15.42 -8.98 -16.20
C ILE A 417 13.94 -8.98 -16.59
N GLU A 418 13.12 -9.73 -15.84
CA GLU A 418 11.68 -9.78 -15.99
C GLU A 418 11.01 -8.64 -15.22
N GLY A 419 11.71 -7.88 -14.36
CA GLY A 419 11.19 -6.77 -13.53
C GLY A 419 10.62 -7.19 -12.16
N TRP A 420 10.06 -6.24 -11.39
CA TRP A 420 9.74 -6.45 -9.97
C TRP A 420 8.24 -6.50 -9.64
N GLY A 421 7.35 -6.03 -10.53
CA GLY A 421 5.92 -5.92 -10.26
C GLY A 421 5.57 -4.91 -9.15
N THR A 422 6.47 -3.98 -8.84
CA THR A 422 6.29 -2.99 -7.75
C THR A 422 5.50 -1.76 -8.20
N GLU A 423 5.24 -1.64 -9.50
CA GLU A 423 4.36 -0.68 -10.16
C GLU A 423 2.87 -1.07 -10.07
N PHE A 424 2.55 -2.33 -9.77
CA PHE A 424 1.16 -2.78 -9.73
C PHE A 424 0.24 -2.01 -8.78
N PRO A 425 0.66 -1.68 -7.54
CA PRO A 425 -0.22 -0.94 -6.64
C PRO A 425 -0.67 0.41 -7.22
N ILE A 426 0.24 1.14 -7.89
CA ILE A 426 -0.11 2.45 -8.47
C ILE A 426 -0.94 2.32 -9.74
N LEU A 427 -0.68 1.32 -10.58
CA LEU A 427 -1.51 1.02 -11.75
C LEU A 427 -2.93 0.62 -11.36
N ALA A 428 -3.08 -0.24 -10.36
CA ALA A 428 -4.38 -0.71 -9.89
C ALA A 428 -5.18 0.42 -9.22
N ALA A 429 -4.53 1.25 -8.40
CA ALA A 429 -5.16 2.43 -7.83
C ALA A 429 -5.53 3.46 -8.90
N ALA A 430 -4.71 3.66 -9.93
CA ALA A 430 -5.01 4.57 -11.05
C ALA A 430 -6.20 4.06 -11.90
N ALA A 431 -6.25 2.76 -12.20
CA ALA A 431 -7.39 2.15 -12.87
C ALA A 431 -8.69 2.35 -12.08
N TRP A 432 -8.66 2.10 -10.77
CA TRP A 432 -9.81 2.33 -9.89
C TRP A 432 -10.20 3.82 -9.80
N TYR A 433 -9.23 4.71 -9.60
CA TYR A 433 -9.50 6.13 -9.35
C TYR A 433 -9.98 6.87 -10.61
N TYR A 434 -9.34 6.63 -11.77
CA TYR A 434 -9.70 7.30 -13.03
C TYR A 434 -10.74 6.55 -13.85
N GLY A 435 -10.97 5.26 -13.57
CA GLY A 435 -11.81 4.41 -14.41
C GLY A 435 -11.22 4.16 -15.81
N GLU A 436 -9.90 4.22 -15.96
CA GLU A 436 -9.23 4.14 -17.27
C GLU A 436 -8.70 2.74 -17.58
N GLY A 437 -9.15 2.21 -18.72
CA GLY A 437 -8.83 0.85 -19.17
C GLY A 437 -7.37 0.60 -19.53
N ARG A 438 -6.58 1.63 -19.84
CA ARG A 438 -5.15 1.48 -20.18
C ARG A 438 -4.30 0.95 -19.04
N TYR A 439 -4.62 1.35 -17.82
CA TYR A 439 -3.91 0.85 -16.64
C TYR A 439 -4.37 -0.56 -16.28
N ALA A 440 -5.65 -0.87 -16.47
CA ALA A 440 -6.19 -2.23 -16.34
C ALA A 440 -5.59 -3.18 -17.38
N TRP A 441 -5.35 -2.71 -18.62
CA TRP A 441 -4.70 -3.48 -19.67
C TRP A 441 -3.27 -3.86 -19.30
N LEU A 442 -2.49 -2.93 -18.73
CA LEU A 442 -1.13 -3.20 -18.31
C LEU A 442 -1.08 -4.30 -17.22
N LEU A 443 -2.02 -4.25 -16.27
CA LEU A 443 -2.17 -5.25 -15.20
C LEU A 443 -2.52 -6.66 -15.73
N GLN A 444 -3.20 -6.76 -16.87
CA GLN A 444 -3.55 -8.04 -17.50
C GLN A 444 -2.44 -8.58 -18.40
N ARG A 445 -1.67 -7.68 -19.02
CA ARG A 445 -0.62 -8.04 -19.97
C ARG A 445 0.68 -8.44 -19.31
N SER A 446 0.94 -7.89 -18.13
CA SER A 446 2.17 -8.17 -17.39
C SER A 446 2.30 -9.68 -17.17
N THR A 447 3.35 -10.30 -17.70
CA THR A 447 3.56 -11.76 -17.68
C THR A 447 3.98 -12.30 -16.33
N TYR A 448 4.20 -11.41 -15.37
CA TYR A 448 4.21 -11.81 -13.97
C TYR A 448 2.92 -12.56 -13.69
N ASP A 449 3.03 -13.87 -13.47
CA ASP A 449 2.06 -14.56 -12.66
C ASP A 449 2.14 -13.88 -11.29
N THR A 450 1.31 -12.84 -11.11
CA THR A 450 1.04 -12.26 -9.81
C THR A 450 0.15 -13.22 -9.02
N GLY A 451 0.41 -14.53 -9.06
CA GLY A 451 0.39 -15.34 -7.86
C GLY A 451 1.18 -14.56 -6.83
N PHE A 452 0.48 -13.64 -6.18
CA PHE A 452 0.95 -12.49 -5.44
C PHE A 452 1.60 -13.06 -4.17
N ARG A 453 2.76 -13.71 -4.35
CA ARG A 453 3.60 -14.39 -3.36
C ARG A 453 4.28 -13.38 -2.44
N ILE A 454 3.67 -12.20 -2.30
CA ILE A 454 4.02 -11.13 -1.39
C ILE A 454 2.95 -11.05 -0.28
N GLY A 455 2.37 -12.18 0.12
CA GLY A 455 1.44 -12.31 1.25
C GLY A 455 0.55 -11.08 1.49
N VAL A 456 0.64 -10.53 2.68
CA VAL A 456 -0.17 -9.42 3.20
C VAL A 456 0.01 -8.08 2.46
N ARG A 457 1.05 -7.92 1.63
CA ARG A 457 1.30 -6.64 0.92
C ARG A 457 0.32 -6.34 -0.21
N THR A 458 -0.62 -7.25 -0.44
CA THR A 458 -1.51 -7.31 -1.61
C THR A 458 -2.96 -7.04 -1.23
N LEU A 459 -3.25 -7.08 0.07
CA LEU A 459 -4.47 -6.52 0.64
C LEU A 459 -4.45 -5.01 0.38
N GLY A 460 -5.57 -4.45 -0.05
CA GLY A 460 -5.62 -3.01 -0.27
C GLY A 460 -5.07 -2.54 -1.62
N THR A 461 -4.91 -3.40 -2.62
CA THR A 461 -4.29 -3.06 -3.93
C THR A 461 -5.28 -2.66 -5.03
N HIS A 462 -6.50 -2.24 -4.66
CA HIS A 462 -7.49 -1.67 -5.58
C HIS A 462 -7.82 -2.60 -6.75
N ARG A 463 -7.89 -3.90 -6.49
CA ARG A 463 -8.27 -4.88 -7.50
C ARG A 463 -9.68 -4.56 -7.99
N ASN A 464 -9.79 -4.31 -9.29
CA ASN A 464 -10.98 -3.77 -9.93
C ASN A 464 -11.37 -4.58 -11.17
N ASP A 465 -12.55 -4.28 -11.70
CA ASP A 465 -13.17 -4.88 -12.88
C ASP A 465 -13.22 -3.91 -14.07
N VAL A 466 -12.36 -2.89 -14.08
CA VAL A 466 -12.25 -1.93 -15.19
C VAL A 466 -11.88 -2.68 -16.47
N GLU A 467 -12.63 -2.45 -17.54
CA GLU A 467 -12.38 -3.07 -18.84
C GLU A 467 -11.03 -2.63 -19.40
N ALA A 468 -10.18 -3.60 -19.74
CA ALA A 468 -8.87 -3.35 -20.29
C ALA A 468 -8.94 -2.75 -21.70
N VAL A 469 -8.20 -1.67 -21.93
CA VAL A 469 -8.09 -0.99 -23.23
C VAL A 469 -6.62 -0.84 -23.59
N GLU A 470 -6.22 -1.31 -24.76
CA GLU A 470 -4.82 -1.20 -25.22
C GLU A 470 -4.41 0.28 -25.41
N PRO A 471 -3.28 0.73 -24.83
CA PRO A 471 -2.85 2.14 -24.87
C PRO A 471 -2.17 2.51 -26.20
N VAL A 472 -2.92 2.45 -27.30
CA VAL A 472 -2.41 2.70 -28.66
C VAL A 472 -1.84 4.11 -28.86
N GLU A 473 -2.19 5.08 -28.00
CA GLU A 473 -1.64 6.43 -27.99
C GLU A 473 -0.17 6.49 -27.51
N MET A 474 0.33 5.40 -26.93
CA MET A 474 1.70 5.27 -26.42
C MET A 474 2.64 4.52 -27.39
N ILE A 475 2.19 4.30 -28.63
CA ILE A 475 2.98 3.74 -29.72
C ILE A 475 3.79 4.87 -30.40
N GLY A 476 4.96 4.54 -30.96
CA GLY A 476 5.83 5.45 -31.70
C GLY A 476 7.15 5.74 -30.99
N ALA A 477 7.85 6.77 -31.45
CA ALA A 477 9.02 7.34 -30.79
C ALA A 477 8.59 8.42 -29.78
N ARG A 478 8.87 8.20 -28.49
CA ARG A 478 8.43 9.07 -27.39
C ARG A 478 9.60 9.52 -26.54
N LEU A 479 9.58 10.79 -26.15
CA LEU A 479 10.47 11.37 -25.15
C LEU A 479 9.72 11.45 -23.82
N VAL A 480 10.26 10.80 -22.79
CA VAL A 480 9.77 10.97 -21.42
C VAL A 480 10.52 12.14 -20.80
N PRO A 481 9.84 13.27 -20.50
CA PRO A 481 10.50 14.45 -19.96
C PRO A 481 11.01 14.18 -18.54
N LEU A 482 12.12 14.82 -18.17
CA LEU A 482 12.63 14.74 -16.81
C LEU A 482 11.76 15.57 -15.86
N ASP A 483 11.36 14.98 -14.74
CA ASP A 483 10.65 15.68 -13.67
C ASP A 483 11.53 16.83 -13.09
N PRO A 484 11.05 18.09 -13.07
CA PRO A 484 11.84 19.21 -12.59
C PRO A 484 12.27 19.10 -11.12
N THR A 485 11.46 18.47 -10.27
CA THR A 485 11.79 18.25 -8.86
C THR A 485 12.92 17.24 -8.72
N PHE A 486 12.90 16.17 -9.52
CA PHE A 486 14.02 15.22 -9.60
C PHE A 486 15.30 15.93 -10.05
N HIS A 487 15.23 16.65 -11.16
CA HIS A 487 16.36 17.43 -11.69
C HIS A 487 16.99 18.33 -10.64
N ASN A 488 16.16 19.11 -9.93
CA ASN A 488 16.61 20.05 -8.90
C ASN A 488 17.16 19.35 -7.65
N SER A 489 16.67 18.15 -7.34
CA SER A 489 17.15 17.35 -6.21
C SER A 489 18.63 16.95 -6.34
N PHE A 490 19.15 16.92 -7.57
CA PHE A 490 20.55 16.61 -7.89
C PHE A 490 21.30 17.80 -8.49
N GLU A 491 20.86 19.02 -8.21
CA GLU A 491 21.48 20.25 -8.69
C GLU A 491 21.59 20.34 -10.22
N GLY A 492 20.65 19.71 -10.94
CA GLY A 492 20.69 19.61 -12.39
C GLY A 492 20.79 20.96 -13.10
N ASP A 493 20.20 22.03 -12.54
CA ASP A 493 20.27 23.39 -13.09
C ASP A 493 21.71 23.93 -13.24
N LYS A 494 22.66 23.37 -12.47
CA LYS A 494 24.09 23.71 -12.59
C LYS A 494 24.81 22.93 -13.70
N ILE A 495 24.16 21.91 -14.25
CA ILE A 495 24.74 20.92 -15.18
C ILE A 495 24.11 21.09 -16.57
N LEU A 496 22.78 21.06 -16.64
CA LEU A 496 22.01 21.09 -17.88
C LEU A 496 20.64 21.77 -17.62
N PRO A 497 20.08 22.57 -18.55
CA PRO A 497 18.71 23.04 -18.39
C PRO A 497 17.71 21.87 -18.40
N ALA A 498 16.72 21.87 -17.50
CA ALA A 498 15.73 20.80 -17.40
C ALA A 498 15.03 20.46 -18.74
N ALA A 499 14.79 21.46 -19.59
CA ALA A 499 14.16 21.28 -20.90
C ALA A 499 15.05 20.54 -21.93
N ALA A 500 16.36 20.44 -21.68
CA ALA A 500 17.31 19.67 -22.49
C ALA A 500 17.62 18.29 -21.87
N ALA A 501 17.20 18.04 -20.63
CA ALA A 501 17.33 16.75 -19.97
C ALA A 501 16.10 15.88 -20.23
N TYR A 502 16.26 14.55 -20.16
CA TYR A 502 15.16 13.61 -20.29
C TYR A 502 15.33 12.42 -19.34
N ASP A 503 14.23 11.72 -19.07
CA ASP A 503 14.25 10.49 -18.26
C ASP A 503 14.50 9.27 -19.15
N LYS A 504 13.62 9.06 -20.14
CA LYS A 504 13.69 7.93 -21.07
C LYS A 504 13.37 8.35 -22.50
N VAL A 505 13.90 7.60 -23.47
CA VAL A 505 13.42 7.63 -24.86
C VAL A 505 12.94 6.24 -25.21
N VAL A 506 11.72 6.16 -25.74
CA VAL A 506 11.06 4.91 -26.11
C VAL A 506 10.85 4.87 -27.61
N PHE A 507 11.12 3.73 -28.23
CA PHE A 507 10.65 3.41 -29.57
C PHE A 507 9.79 2.16 -29.49
N ARG A 508 8.52 2.26 -29.86
CA ARG A 508 7.61 1.12 -29.89
C ARG A 508 6.85 1.10 -31.19
N ARG A 509 6.92 -0.01 -31.93
CA ARG A 509 6.16 -0.17 -33.17
C ARG A 509 4.67 -0.42 -32.91
N ASP A 510 4.38 -1.32 -31.98
CA ASP A 510 3.07 -1.70 -31.46
C ASP A 510 3.31 -2.55 -30.20
N PHE A 511 2.26 -3.13 -29.63
CA PHE A 511 2.38 -4.09 -28.53
C PHE A 511 2.20 -5.54 -29.01
N ASP A 512 2.75 -5.96 -30.15
CA ASP A 512 2.90 -7.39 -30.47
C ASP A 512 4.23 -7.90 -29.88
N PRO A 513 4.26 -9.03 -29.14
CA PRO A 513 5.50 -9.66 -28.69
C PRO A 513 6.55 -9.89 -29.80
N GLU A 514 6.13 -10.03 -31.06
CA GLU A 514 7.03 -10.19 -32.21
C GLU A 514 7.61 -8.87 -32.73
N SER A 515 6.99 -7.73 -32.42
CA SER A 515 7.39 -6.40 -32.89
C SER A 515 8.51 -5.77 -32.06
N GLU A 516 9.14 -4.75 -32.65
CA GLU A 516 10.27 -4.04 -32.06
C GLU A 516 9.86 -3.06 -30.94
N TYR A 517 10.57 -3.14 -29.83
CA TYR A 517 10.57 -2.17 -28.73
C TYR A 517 12.00 -1.88 -28.26
N LEU A 518 12.32 -0.61 -28.04
CA LEU A 518 13.61 -0.14 -27.55
C LEU A 518 13.43 0.94 -26.48
N LEU A 519 14.20 0.85 -25.39
CA LEU A 519 14.26 1.84 -24.31
C LEU A 519 15.68 2.34 -24.11
N LEU A 520 15.85 3.66 -24.02
CA LEU A 520 17.10 4.33 -23.70
C LEU A 520 16.98 5.08 -22.37
N ASP A 521 18.06 5.13 -21.59
CA ASP A 521 18.16 5.93 -20.38
C ASP A 521 18.73 7.33 -20.64
N GLY A 522 18.22 8.33 -19.93
CA GLY A 522 18.75 9.70 -19.90
C GLY A 522 19.49 10.03 -18.60
N LEU A 523 19.53 9.12 -17.63
CA LEU A 523 19.95 9.38 -16.25
C LEU A 523 21.12 8.48 -15.82
N ALA A 524 22.08 9.07 -15.12
CA ALA A 524 23.12 8.37 -14.34
C ALA A 524 23.27 9.02 -12.96
N VAL A 525 22.13 9.42 -12.38
CA VAL A 525 22.01 10.07 -11.07
C VAL A 525 20.79 9.51 -10.34
N GLY A 526 20.70 9.65 -9.01
CA GLY A 526 19.68 8.98 -8.21
C GLY A 526 20.24 8.02 -7.14
N GLY A 527 19.34 7.57 -6.28
CA GLY A 527 19.52 6.37 -5.45
C GLY A 527 19.41 5.10 -6.30
N HIS A 528 20.10 4.04 -5.89
CA HIS A 528 20.15 2.75 -6.60
C HIS A 528 20.49 2.84 -8.11
N LYS A 529 21.12 3.95 -8.52
CA LYS A 529 21.46 4.26 -9.90
C LYS A 529 22.62 3.41 -10.40
N HIS A 530 22.67 3.22 -11.70
CA HIS A 530 23.88 2.80 -12.40
C HIS A 530 24.48 3.98 -13.19
N TYR A 531 25.67 3.79 -13.76
CA TYR A 531 26.32 4.76 -14.63
C TYR A 531 26.08 4.37 -16.09
N ASP A 532 24.82 4.49 -16.49
CA ASP A 532 24.20 3.98 -17.72
C ASP A 532 23.48 5.09 -18.53
N CYS A 533 23.88 6.35 -18.33
CA CYS A 533 23.40 7.50 -19.08
C CYS A 533 23.56 7.26 -20.59
N ASN A 534 22.49 7.43 -21.36
CA ASN A 534 22.43 7.21 -22.81
C ASN A 534 22.69 5.74 -23.24
N ALA A 535 22.56 4.77 -22.33
CA ALA A 535 22.63 3.35 -22.65
C ALA A 535 21.29 2.81 -23.16
N LEU A 536 21.36 1.70 -23.92
CA LEU A 536 20.20 0.89 -24.28
C LEU A 536 19.82 0.00 -23.10
N ILE A 537 18.65 0.25 -22.51
CA ILE A 537 18.15 -0.47 -21.35
C ILE A 537 17.41 -1.75 -21.74
N ARG A 538 16.69 -1.70 -22.87
CA ARG A 538 15.90 -2.83 -23.36
C ARG A 538 15.81 -2.80 -24.87
N LEU A 539 15.98 -3.97 -25.48
CA LEU A 539 15.58 -4.23 -26.86
C LEU A 539 14.82 -5.55 -26.90
N THR A 540 13.55 -5.51 -27.32
CA THR A 540 12.76 -6.71 -27.61
C THR A 540 12.28 -6.73 -29.04
N ALA A 541 12.32 -7.91 -29.66
CA ALA A 541 11.76 -8.19 -30.98
C ALA A 541 11.70 -9.70 -31.18
N LEU A 542 10.81 -10.19 -32.06
CA LEU A 542 10.69 -11.61 -32.41
C LEU A 542 10.46 -12.52 -31.18
N GLY A 543 9.62 -12.06 -30.25
CA GLY A 543 9.25 -12.81 -29.05
C GLY A 543 10.40 -12.95 -28.03
N ARG A 544 11.43 -12.09 -28.08
CA ARG A 544 12.65 -12.23 -27.26
C ARG A 544 13.21 -10.91 -26.77
N ILE A 545 13.92 -11.00 -25.65
CA ILE A 545 14.81 -9.96 -25.11
C ILE A 545 16.19 -10.14 -25.77
N TRP A 546 16.65 -9.12 -26.50
CA TRP A 546 17.95 -9.12 -27.20
C TRP A 546 19.02 -8.35 -26.43
N LEU A 547 18.65 -7.19 -25.88
CA LEU A 547 19.50 -6.38 -25.01
C LEU A 547 18.73 -6.08 -23.73
N THR A 548 19.44 -6.12 -22.61
CA THR A 548 18.89 -5.85 -21.28
C THR A 548 19.98 -5.20 -20.45
N ASP A 549 19.62 -4.16 -19.72
CA ASP A 549 20.33 -3.79 -18.51
C ASP A 549 19.85 -4.68 -17.35
N GLY A 550 20.67 -4.92 -16.34
CA GLY A 550 20.29 -5.81 -15.25
C GLY A 550 21.49 -6.36 -14.49
N ASP A 551 21.90 -5.61 -13.48
CA ASP A 551 22.77 -6.09 -12.42
C ASP A 551 22.38 -5.41 -11.10
N TYR A 552 22.78 -5.96 -9.97
CA TYR A 552 22.53 -5.37 -8.65
C TYR A 552 23.77 -4.65 -8.09
N TYR A 553 24.96 -4.98 -8.58
CA TYR A 553 26.24 -4.48 -8.05
C TYR A 553 27.10 -3.80 -9.13
N CYS A 554 27.03 -4.27 -10.38
CA CYS A 554 27.90 -3.85 -11.46
C CYS A 554 27.46 -2.53 -12.11
N SER A 555 27.50 -1.43 -11.35
CA SER A 555 27.02 -0.11 -11.79
C SER A 555 27.93 0.65 -12.77
N ALA A 556 29.12 0.15 -13.07
CA ALA A 556 30.10 0.88 -13.88
C ALA A 556 29.78 0.84 -15.39
N PRO A 557 30.09 1.89 -16.18
CA PRO A 557 29.67 2.01 -17.58
C PRO A 557 30.02 0.82 -18.50
N ASN A 558 31.06 0.06 -18.17
CA ASN A 558 31.51 -1.09 -18.96
C ASN A 558 30.60 -2.32 -18.86
N PHE A 559 29.61 -2.30 -17.96
CA PHE A 559 28.60 -3.36 -17.82
C PHE A 559 27.30 -3.05 -18.58
N HIS A 560 27.19 -1.87 -19.18
CA HIS A 560 25.98 -1.36 -19.81
C HIS A 560 26.10 -1.28 -21.34
N SER A 561 24.96 -1.34 -22.03
CA SER A 561 24.89 -1.22 -23.50
C SER A 561 24.97 0.24 -23.94
N GLY A 562 26.11 0.89 -23.67
CA GLY A 562 26.35 2.31 -23.95
C GLY A 562 27.69 2.58 -24.63
N VAL A 563 28.10 3.85 -24.62
CA VAL A 563 29.37 4.30 -25.18
C VAL A 563 30.21 4.97 -24.09
N LEU A 564 31.43 4.47 -23.89
CA LEU A 564 32.42 5.10 -23.02
C LEU A 564 33.46 5.81 -23.88
N PRO A 565 33.57 7.15 -23.85
CA PRO A 565 34.61 7.86 -24.59
C PRO A 565 35.98 7.69 -23.90
N LEU A 566 36.99 7.24 -24.64
CA LEU A 566 38.37 7.16 -24.16
C LEU A 566 39.29 8.05 -24.99
N ARG A 567 40.18 8.79 -24.30
CA ARG A 567 41.26 9.57 -24.92
C ARG A 567 42.56 9.31 -24.17
N ASN A 568 43.60 8.87 -24.88
CA ASN A 568 44.91 8.55 -24.31
C ASN A 568 44.87 7.50 -23.16
N GLY A 569 43.91 6.57 -23.21
CA GLY A 569 43.73 5.55 -22.17
C GLY A 569 42.98 6.03 -20.92
N GLU A 570 42.52 7.28 -20.91
CA GLU A 570 41.74 7.86 -19.82
C GLU A 570 40.30 8.10 -20.27
N THR A 571 39.37 7.98 -19.32
CA THR A 571 37.95 8.34 -19.47
C THR A 571 37.59 9.39 -18.42
N SER A 572 36.52 10.15 -18.64
CA SER A 572 35.94 11.05 -17.65
C SER A 572 34.82 10.37 -16.88
N ALA A 573 34.46 10.93 -15.72
CA ALA A 573 33.22 10.55 -15.05
C ALA A 573 32.02 10.74 -15.99
N MET A 574 31.07 9.82 -15.94
CA MET A 574 29.85 9.92 -16.73
C MET A 574 29.00 11.10 -16.22
N PRO A 575 28.50 11.97 -17.12
CA PRO A 575 27.57 13.03 -16.73
C PRO A 575 26.27 12.45 -16.13
N PRO A 576 25.67 13.13 -15.13
CA PRO A 576 24.46 12.64 -14.47
C PRO A 576 23.19 12.70 -15.34
N PHE A 577 23.20 13.53 -16.39
CA PHE A 577 22.07 13.75 -17.30
C PHE A 577 22.56 13.74 -18.75
N THR A 578 21.73 13.22 -19.65
CA THR A 578 21.97 13.25 -21.11
C THR A 578 21.28 14.45 -21.75
N TRP A 579 21.96 15.08 -22.73
CA TRP A 579 21.38 16.16 -23.53
C TRP A 579 20.49 15.60 -24.64
N CYS A 580 19.24 16.03 -24.74
CA CYS A 580 18.35 15.73 -25.88
C CYS A 580 18.34 16.88 -26.90
N ASP A 581 18.77 16.59 -28.13
CA ASP A 581 18.63 17.53 -29.25
C ASP A 581 17.22 17.44 -29.85
N PHE A 582 16.75 16.23 -30.14
CA PHE A 582 15.39 15.98 -30.63
C PHE A 582 15.00 14.50 -30.48
N VAL A 583 13.68 14.28 -30.40
CA VAL A 583 13.02 13.00 -30.69
C VAL A 583 11.89 13.29 -31.68
N VAL A 584 11.82 12.53 -32.75
CA VAL A 584 10.85 12.71 -33.82
C VAL A 584 10.21 11.37 -34.14
N ASP A 585 8.88 11.34 -34.05
CA ASP A 585 8.05 10.23 -34.51
C ASP A 585 7.53 10.53 -35.93
N LEU A 586 7.82 9.64 -36.88
CA LEU A 586 7.32 9.70 -38.25
C LEU A 586 6.46 8.46 -38.52
N PRO A 587 5.56 8.47 -39.52
CA PRO A 587 4.62 7.38 -39.75
C PRO A 587 5.20 5.96 -39.86
N ASN A 588 6.47 5.81 -40.24
CA ASN A 588 7.14 4.52 -40.39
C ASN A 588 8.53 4.45 -39.75
N SER A 589 8.98 5.49 -39.03
CA SER A 589 10.31 5.52 -38.41
C SER A 589 10.37 6.53 -37.27
N GLY A 590 11.20 6.24 -36.28
CA GLY A 590 11.51 7.16 -35.19
C GLY A 590 12.98 7.55 -35.23
N PHE A 591 13.30 8.78 -34.84
CA PHE A 591 14.67 9.25 -34.68
C PHE A 591 14.84 9.96 -33.34
N SER A 592 15.94 9.69 -32.65
CA SER A 592 16.42 10.52 -31.54
C SER A 592 17.85 10.96 -31.80
N ARG A 593 18.22 12.11 -31.21
CA ARG A 593 19.61 12.55 -31.11
C ARG A 593 19.87 13.01 -29.68
N THR A 594 20.79 12.32 -29.02
CA THR A 594 21.14 12.52 -27.61
C THR A 594 22.67 12.54 -27.45
N THR A 595 23.19 13.28 -26.47
CA THR A 595 24.65 13.45 -26.25
C THR A 595 25.07 13.47 -24.80
#